data_AF-A0AAW7KP14-F1
#
_entry.id   AF-A0AAW7KP14-F1
#
_cell.length_a   1.000
_cell.length_b   1.000
_cell.length_c   1.000
_cell.angle_alpha   90.00
_cell.angle_beta   90.00
_cell.angle_gamma   90.00
#
_symmetry.space_group_name_H-M   'P 1'
#
loop_
_entity.id
_entity.type
_entity.pdbx_description
1 polymer ?
#
loop_
_entity_poly.entity_id
_entity_poly.type
_entity_poly.pdbx_seq_one_letter_code
_entity_poly.pdbx_strand_id
1 'polypeptide(L)'
;MNSVVNFRDIGGFPTKQGTSVKTGHFFRSGELVNVAQEDQQMLVEDYQIKRIYDFRSAAETQERPDDSIQGTNYLHIDILADIQAQTASLEGMLKTVGSPDAAMDMAYKEMVLSNSGRKG
;
A
#
# COMPACT_ATOMS: atom_id res chain seq x y z
N MET A 1 -13.32 12.88 -1.45
CA MET A 1 -11.98 12.51 -1.92
C MET A 1 -11.92 12.74 -3.42
N ASN A 2 -11.28 13.83 -3.85
CA ASN A 2 -11.29 14.26 -5.26
C ASN A 2 -9.90 14.17 -5.92
N SER A 3 -8.85 14.42 -5.15
CA SER A 3 -7.44 14.44 -5.57
C SER A 3 -6.68 13.17 -5.19
N VAL A 4 -7.14 12.40 -4.19
CA VAL A 4 -6.54 11.11 -3.84
C VAL A 4 -7.10 9.99 -4.70
N VAL A 5 -6.24 9.38 -5.51
CA VAL A 5 -6.62 8.31 -6.41
C VAL A 5 -6.88 7.02 -5.64
N ASN A 6 -7.91 6.27 -6.04
CA ASN A 6 -8.17 4.90 -5.59
C ASN A 6 -8.34 4.76 -4.05
N PHE A 7 -8.73 5.85 -3.39
CA PHE A 7 -9.01 5.88 -1.95
C PHE A 7 -10.27 5.06 -1.63
N ARG A 8 -10.15 4.04 -0.78
CA ARG A 8 -11.29 3.29 -0.25
C ARG A 8 -10.99 2.55 1.05
N ASP A 9 -12.06 2.29 1.80
CA ASP A 9 -12.06 1.37 2.95
C ASP A 9 -11.82 -0.07 2.46
N ILE A 10 -10.98 -0.82 3.18
CA ILE A 10 -10.78 -2.26 2.98
C ILE A 10 -11.43 -3.10 4.09
N GLY A 11 -12.31 -2.52 4.89
CA GLY A 11 -13.18 -3.26 5.79
C GLY A 11 -14.09 -4.24 5.06
N GLY A 12 -14.65 -5.18 5.82
CA GLY A 12 -15.61 -6.17 5.34
C GLY A 12 -14.99 -7.44 4.77
N PHE A 13 -13.68 -7.49 4.51
CA PHE A 13 -13.03 -8.73 4.07
C PHE A 13 -13.15 -9.83 5.14
N PRO A 14 -13.52 -11.06 4.75
CA PRO A 14 -13.63 -12.17 5.68
C PRO A 14 -12.25 -12.61 6.17
N THR A 15 -12.15 -12.90 7.45
CA THR A 15 -10.96 -13.46 8.08
C THR A 15 -11.07 -14.98 8.14
N LYS A 16 -9.94 -15.66 8.36
CA LYS A 16 -9.92 -17.12 8.56
C LYS A 16 -10.70 -17.57 9.80
N GLN A 17 -10.94 -16.66 10.74
CA GLN A 17 -11.68 -16.92 11.98
C GLN A 17 -13.19 -16.72 11.81
N GLY A 18 -13.69 -16.45 10.60
CA GLY A 18 -15.12 -16.21 10.36
C GLY A 18 -15.61 -14.83 10.81
N THR A 19 -14.70 -13.92 11.12
CA THR A 19 -15.00 -12.50 11.37
C THR A 19 -14.72 -11.67 10.13
N SER A 20 -14.97 -10.37 10.17
CA SER A 20 -14.65 -9.44 9.09
C SER A 20 -13.68 -8.37 9.56
N VAL A 21 -12.83 -7.89 8.65
CA VAL A 21 -12.01 -6.68 8.87
C VAL A 21 -12.94 -5.52 9.23
N LYS A 22 -12.61 -4.79 10.29
CA LYS A 22 -13.44 -3.68 10.76
C LYS A 22 -13.43 -2.54 9.75
N THR A 23 -14.61 -2.05 9.37
CA THR A 23 -14.78 -0.90 8.49
C THR A 23 -14.37 0.39 9.19
N GLY A 24 -13.82 1.33 8.43
CA GLY A 24 -13.36 2.64 8.91
C GLY A 24 -12.04 2.60 9.68
N HIS A 25 -11.28 1.50 9.59
CA HIS A 25 -9.99 1.34 10.28
C HIS A 25 -8.80 1.23 9.34
N PHE A 26 -9.00 0.62 8.16
CA PHE A 26 -7.96 0.45 7.17
C PHE A 26 -8.43 0.98 5.82
N PHE A 27 -7.62 1.84 5.24
CA PHE A 27 -7.88 2.43 3.94
C PHE A 27 -6.68 2.15 3.03
N ARG A 28 -6.96 2.10 1.74
CA ARG A 28 -5.93 2.07 0.69
C ARG A 28 -6.10 3.26 -0.22
N SER A 29 -5.01 3.72 -0.82
CA SER A 29 -4.99 4.74 -1.86
C SER A 29 -3.88 4.44 -2.87
N GLY A 30 -3.81 5.24 -3.93
CA GLY A 30 -2.55 5.47 -4.64
C GLY A 30 -1.61 6.37 -3.83
N GLU A 31 -0.64 6.95 -4.51
CA GLU A 31 0.25 7.98 -3.97
C GLU A 31 -0.51 9.23 -3.50
N LEU A 32 0.09 9.96 -2.56
CA LEU A 32 -0.50 11.16 -1.96
C LEU A 32 0.25 12.41 -2.45
N VAL A 33 0.37 12.56 -3.77
CA VAL A 33 1.07 13.67 -4.41
C VAL A 33 0.05 14.70 -4.93
N ASN A 34 0.25 15.99 -4.63
CA ASN A 34 -0.65 17.09 -4.98
C ASN A 34 -2.08 16.89 -4.46
N VAL A 35 -2.22 16.44 -3.21
CA VAL A 35 -3.48 16.27 -2.51
C VAL A 35 -4.04 17.65 -2.15
N ALA A 36 -5.26 17.93 -2.61
CA ALA A 36 -5.98 19.16 -2.31
C ALA A 36 -6.15 19.34 -0.79
N GLN A 37 -6.09 20.58 -0.31
CA GLN A 37 -6.12 20.88 1.12
C GLN A 37 -7.39 20.35 1.79
N GLU A 38 -8.53 20.39 1.09
CA GLU A 38 -9.81 19.86 1.57
C GLU A 38 -9.77 18.34 1.74
N ASP A 39 -9.09 17.62 0.83
CA ASP A 39 -8.91 16.18 0.95
C ASP A 39 -7.94 15.82 2.09
N GLN A 40 -6.90 16.63 2.31
CA GLN A 40 -6.01 16.45 3.47
C GLN A 40 -6.78 16.61 4.79
N GLN A 41 -7.68 17.59 4.88
CA GLN A 41 -8.55 17.77 6.06
C GLN A 41 -9.50 16.59 6.25
N MET A 42 -10.19 16.15 5.18
CA MET A 42 -11.08 14.98 5.26
C MET A 42 -10.35 13.73 5.73
N LEU A 43 -9.10 13.49 5.28
CA LEU A 43 -8.30 12.34 5.74
C LEU A 43 -8.11 12.34 7.26
N VAL A 44 -7.89 13.50 7.88
CA VAL A 44 -7.58 13.61 9.30
C VAL A 44 -8.83 13.74 10.17
N GLU A 45 -9.82 14.49 9.72
CA GLU A 45 -11.00 14.85 10.50
C GLU A 45 -12.11 13.82 10.33
N ASP A 46 -12.44 13.45 9.09
CA ASP A 46 -13.57 12.55 8.79
C ASP A 46 -13.13 11.08 8.87
N TYR A 47 -12.04 10.73 8.17
CA TYR A 47 -11.51 9.36 8.14
C TYR A 47 -10.60 9.03 9.33
N GLN A 48 -10.23 10.04 10.13
CA GLN A 48 -9.42 9.89 11.33
C GLN A 48 -8.09 9.16 11.10
N ILE A 49 -7.49 9.33 9.92
CA ILE A 49 -6.19 8.73 9.59
C ILE A 49 -5.13 9.28 10.54
N LYS A 50 -4.44 8.38 11.25
CA LYS A 50 -3.34 8.72 12.18
C LYS A 50 -1.97 8.27 11.68
N ARG A 51 -1.95 7.35 10.72
CA ARG A 51 -0.72 6.77 10.19
C ARG A 51 -0.86 6.50 8.70
N ILE A 52 0.17 6.85 7.95
CA ILE A 52 0.31 6.61 6.52
C ILE A 52 1.50 5.67 6.36
N TYR A 53 1.26 4.54 5.68
CA TYR A 53 2.29 3.58 5.30
C TYR A 53 2.52 3.72 3.80
N ASP A 54 3.69 4.18 3.40
CA ASP A 54 4.07 4.28 1.99
C ASP A 54 4.89 3.06 1.59
N PHE A 55 4.31 2.23 0.71
CA PHE A 55 4.91 0.98 0.28
C PHE A 55 5.77 1.09 -0.98
N ARG A 56 5.89 2.29 -1.56
CA ARG A 56 6.65 2.50 -2.80
C ARG A 56 8.15 2.28 -2.58
N SER A 57 8.88 2.04 -3.66
CA SER A 57 10.34 1.97 -3.62
C SER A 57 10.96 3.30 -3.20
N ALA A 58 12.17 3.28 -2.67
CA ALA A 58 12.91 4.50 -2.34
C ALA A 58 13.14 5.41 -3.56
N ALA A 59 13.20 4.85 -4.78
CA ALA A 59 13.34 5.64 -6.00
C ALA A 59 12.05 6.39 -6.34
N GLU A 60 10.90 5.71 -6.26
CA GLU A 60 9.59 6.31 -6.51
C GLU A 60 9.28 7.46 -5.54
N THR A 61 9.61 7.31 -4.26
CA THR A 61 9.37 8.36 -3.25
C THR A 61 10.31 9.57 -3.41
N GLN A 62 11.50 9.37 -3.98
CA GLN A 62 12.42 10.46 -4.32
C GLN A 62 11.95 11.23 -5.57
N GLU A 63 11.43 10.51 -6.58
CA GLU A 63 10.93 11.11 -7.81
C GLU A 63 9.61 11.86 -7.58
N ARG A 64 8.71 11.28 -6.77
CA ARG A 64 7.36 11.78 -6.54
C ARG A 64 7.01 11.70 -5.04
N PRO A 65 7.57 12.60 -4.22
CA PRO A 65 7.35 12.58 -2.77
C PRO A 65 5.88 12.89 -2.43
N ASP A 66 5.34 12.17 -1.44
CA ASP A 66 4.01 12.44 -0.90
C ASP A 66 3.96 13.80 -0.19
N ASP A 67 2.79 14.44 -0.24
CA ASP A 67 2.49 15.65 0.53
C ASP A 67 2.45 15.34 2.03
N SER A 68 2.99 16.26 2.83
CA SER A 68 2.97 16.12 4.29
C SER A 68 1.59 16.46 4.86
N ILE A 69 0.83 15.42 5.22
CA ILE A 69 -0.49 15.57 5.84
C ILE A 69 -0.34 15.75 7.35
N GLN A 70 -0.59 16.97 7.83
CA GLN A 70 -0.49 17.32 9.25
C GLN A 70 -1.40 16.45 10.13
N GLY A 71 -0.91 16.07 11.32
CA GLY A 71 -1.68 15.21 12.24
C GLY A 71 -1.61 13.71 11.92
N THR A 72 -0.83 13.32 10.91
CA THR A 72 -0.54 11.92 10.58
C THR A 72 0.92 11.57 10.85
N ASN A 73 1.20 10.29 11.11
CA ASN A 73 2.56 9.75 11.17
C ASN A 73 2.87 9.04 9.87
N TYR A 74 3.89 9.50 9.14
CA TYR A 74 4.33 8.87 7.91
C TYR A 74 5.42 7.83 8.19
N LEU A 75 5.27 6.63 7.62
CA LEU A 75 6.27 5.58 7.65
C LEU A 75 6.47 5.01 6.25
N HIS A 76 7.68 5.20 5.71
CA HIS A 76 8.09 4.59 4.45
C HIS A 76 8.60 3.17 4.69
N ILE A 77 8.03 2.21 3.94
CA ILE A 77 8.42 0.81 3.92
C ILE A 77 8.57 0.42 2.47
N ASP A 78 9.79 0.42 1.95
CA ASP A 78 10.05 -0.14 0.62
C ASP A 78 9.71 -1.65 0.62
N ILE A 79 8.52 -1.98 0.14
CA ILE A 79 7.96 -3.34 0.25
C ILE A 79 8.72 -4.33 -0.62
N LEU A 80 9.37 -3.83 -1.68
CA LEU A 80 10.10 -4.64 -2.66
C LEU A 80 11.60 -4.72 -2.35
N ALA A 81 12.11 -3.98 -1.36
CA ALA A 81 13.54 -3.94 -1.04
C ALA A 81 14.19 -5.32 -0.81
N ASP A 82 13.44 -6.26 -0.21
CA ASP A 82 13.92 -7.61 0.11
C ASP A 82 13.50 -8.67 -0.93
N ILE A 83 12.77 -8.29 -1.98
CA ILE A 83 12.29 -9.22 -3.01
C ILE A 83 13.34 -9.31 -4.10
N GLN A 84 13.82 -10.53 -4.38
CA GLN A 84 14.89 -10.73 -5.35
C GLN A 84 14.43 -10.35 -6.76
N ALA A 85 15.33 -9.72 -7.53
CA ALA A 85 15.05 -9.15 -8.86
C ALA A 85 14.47 -10.15 -9.90
N GLN A 86 14.61 -11.46 -9.69
CA GLN A 86 14.03 -12.48 -10.56
C GLN A 86 12.50 -12.64 -10.38
N THR A 87 11.96 -12.31 -9.20
CA THR A 87 10.51 -12.25 -8.91
C THR A 87 9.98 -10.82 -8.83
N ALA A 88 10.85 -9.80 -8.81
CA ALA A 88 10.42 -8.39 -8.72
C ALA A 88 9.82 -7.82 -10.02
N SER A 89 9.93 -8.52 -11.16
CA SER A 89 9.30 -8.12 -12.42
C SER A 89 8.27 -9.14 -12.88
N LEU A 90 7.14 -8.66 -13.44
CA LEU A 90 6.09 -9.51 -14.00
C LEU A 90 6.66 -10.47 -15.06
N GLU A 91 7.60 -10.02 -15.87
CA GLU A 91 8.25 -10.84 -16.89
C GLU A 91 9.12 -11.96 -16.28
N GLY A 92 9.89 -11.66 -15.22
CA GLY A 92 10.68 -12.65 -14.49
C GLY A 92 9.81 -13.71 -13.80
N MET A 93 8.68 -13.28 -13.23
CA MET A 93 7.72 -14.19 -12.63
C MET A 93 7.02 -15.07 -13.68
N LEU A 94 6.58 -14.52 -14.82
CA LEU A 94 5.96 -15.29 -15.89
C LEU A 94 6.88 -16.39 -16.45
N LYS A 95 8.18 -16.10 -16.55
CA LYS A 95 9.19 -17.09 -16.94
C LYS A 95 9.35 -18.22 -15.90
N THR A 96 9.13 -17.91 -14.62
CA THR A 96 9.31 -18.86 -13.51
C THR A 96 8.09 -19.75 -13.29
N VAL A 97 6.88 -19.17 -13.29
CA VAL A 97 5.65 -19.86 -12.86
C VAL A 97 4.71 -20.22 -14.03
N GLY A 98 5.03 -19.80 -15.26
CA GLY A 98 4.34 -20.19 -16.49
C GLY A 98 2.91 -19.66 -16.65
N SER A 99 2.33 -19.02 -15.64
CA SER A 99 1.02 -18.36 -15.71
C SER A 99 1.02 -17.00 -14.99
N PRO A 100 0.30 -15.99 -15.52
CA PRO A 100 0.18 -14.69 -14.88
C PRO A 100 -0.42 -14.76 -13.47
N ASP A 101 -1.44 -15.58 -13.28
CA ASP A 101 -2.13 -15.67 -11.98
C ASP A 101 -1.22 -16.25 -10.90
N ALA A 102 -0.52 -17.36 -11.19
CA ALA A 102 0.41 -17.95 -10.23
C ALA A 102 1.63 -17.06 -9.98
N ALA A 103 2.06 -16.29 -10.98
CA ALA A 103 3.09 -15.27 -10.83
C ALA A 103 2.64 -14.18 -9.84
N MET A 104 1.43 -13.64 -10.01
CA MET A 104 0.89 -12.62 -9.11
C MET A 104 0.67 -13.15 -7.69
N ASP A 105 0.15 -14.37 -7.54
CA ASP A 105 -0.01 -15.02 -6.22
C ASP A 105 1.34 -15.18 -5.49
N MET A 106 2.39 -15.56 -6.23
CA MET A 106 3.74 -15.67 -5.70
C MET A 106 4.27 -14.30 -5.23
N ALA A 107 4.17 -13.27 -6.08
CA ALA A 107 4.60 -11.91 -5.72
C ALA A 107 3.89 -11.39 -4.47
N TYR A 108 2.56 -11.47 -4.43
CA TYR A 108 1.80 -10.97 -3.27
C TYR A 108 2.16 -11.72 -1.99
N LYS A 109 2.40 -13.02 -2.07
CA LYS A 109 2.87 -13.82 -0.94
C LYS A 109 4.26 -13.39 -0.48
N GLU A 110 5.19 -13.14 -1.39
CA GLU A 110 6.54 -12.67 -1.05
C GLU A 110 6.52 -11.29 -0.40
N MET A 111 5.73 -10.34 -0.94
CA MET A 111 5.57 -8.99 -0.38
C MET A 111 5.11 -9.02 1.08
N VAL A 112 4.18 -9.91 1.43
CA VAL A 112 3.66 -10.01 2.80
C VAL A 112 4.63 -10.75 3.73
N LEU A 113 5.39 -11.72 3.21
CA LEU A 113 6.27 -12.57 4.03
C LEU A 113 7.69 -12.05 4.17
N SER A 114 8.11 -11.06 3.37
CA SER A 114 9.44 -10.45 3.40
C SER A 114 9.73 -9.74 4.74
N ASN A 115 11.00 -9.40 4.99
CA ASN A 115 11.36 -8.63 6.19
C ASN A 115 10.81 -7.21 6.10
N SER A 116 10.87 -6.57 4.94
CA SER A 116 10.27 -5.27 4.65
C SER A 116 8.77 -5.25 4.97
N GLY A 117 8.00 -6.23 4.48
CA GLY A 117 6.55 -6.29 4.69
C GLY A 117 6.13 -6.49 6.14
N ARG A 118 7.01 -7.04 6.99
CA ARG A 118 6.73 -7.22 8.43
C ARG A 118 7.10 -6.02 9.31
N LYS A 119 7.60 -4.92 8.72
CA LYS A 119 7.97 -3.71 9.47
C LYS A 119 6.78 -2.80 9.84
N GLY A 120 5.62 -3.02 9.22
CA GLY A 120 4.40 -2.21 9.42
C GLY A 120 3.42 -2.82 10.41
#